data_AF-A0A965DCM9-F1
#
_entry.id   AF-A0A965DCM9-F1
#
_cell.length_a   1.000
_cell.length_b   1.000
_cell.length_c   1.000
_cell.angle_alpha   90.00
_cell.angle_beta   90.00
_cell.angle_gamma   90.00
#
_symmetry.space_group_name_H-M   'P 1'
#
loop_
_entity.id
_entity.type
_entity.pdbx_description
1 polymer ?
#
loop_
_entity_poly.entity_id
_entity_poly.type
_entity_poly.pdbx_seq_one_letter_code
_entity_poly.pdbx_strand_id
1 'polypeptide(L)'
;MSNKTLEFHFDFVSPATYLAYTQVDRIANEAGATMVWHPMLLGGVFKATGNASPVSVPAKGRWMQADLARWAKRWGAPFVLNPHFPIQTLPLMRGACGLLMHQPNDFRRYVDAAFKAIWVDQRNLNDAAEIESVLTEAGTG
;
A
#
# COMPACT_ATOMS: atom_id res chain seq x y z
N MET A 1 -6.70 -16.36 -25.11
CA MET A 1 -6.10 -15.60 -24.00
C MET A 1 -7.23 -15.23 -23.05
N SER A 2 -7.03 -15.37 -21.73
CA SER A 2 -8.01 -14.98 -20.73
C SER A 2 -8.22 -13.46 -20.77
N ASN A 3 -9.47 -12.99 -20.82
CA ASN A 3 -9.83 -11.56 -20.79
C ASN A 3 -10.13 -11.07 -19.36
N LYS A 4 -9.60 -11.77 -18.34
CA LYS A 4 -9.83 -11.42 -16.93
C LYS A 4 -8.85 -10.35 -16.50
N THR A 5 -9.35 -9.38 -15.74
CA THR A 5 -8.55 -8.36 -15.07
C THR A 5 -8.65 -8.52 -13.56
N LEU A 6 -7.58 -8.18 -12.86
CA LEU A 6 -7.59 -7.96 -11.42
C LEU A 6 -7.31 -6.49 -11.18
N GLU A 7 -8.31 -5.76 -10.68
CA GLU A 7 -8.17 -4.36 -10.29
C GLU A 7 -7.69 -4.26 -8.85
N PHE A 8 -6.52 -3.65 -8.65
CA PHE A 8 -5.96 -3.43 -7.33
C PHE A 8 -6.07 -1.96 -6.92
N HIS A 9 -7.13 -1.65 -6.18
CA HIS A 9 -7.37 -0.34 -5.57
C HIS A 9 -6.59 -0.24 -4.25
N PHE A 10 -5.66 0.71 -4.16
CA PHE A 10 -4.71 0.73 -3.05
C PHE A 10 -4.38 2.15 -2.56
N ASP A 11 -4.10 2.24 -1.26
CA ASP A 11 -3.50 3.38 -0.59
C ASP A 11 -2.38 2.86 0.31
N PHE A 12 -1.20 3.48 0.27
CA PHE A 12 -0.05 3.07 1.08
C PHE A 12 -0.33 3.11 2.60
N VAL A 13 -1.32 3.87 3.05
CA VAL A 13 -1.68 4.00 4.47
C VAL A 13 -2.38 2.75 4.99
N SER A 14 -2.87 1.86 4.14
CA SER A 14 -3.65 0.70 4.59
C SER A 14 -2.75 -0.51 4.87
N PRO A 15 -2.66 -0.99 6.12
CA PRO A 15 -1.90 -2.21 6.43
C PRO A 15 -2.53 -3.46 5.79
N ALA A 16 -3.85 -3.51 5.66
CA ALA A 16 -4.53 -4.60 4.97
C ALA A 16 -4.19 -4.61 3.46
N THR A 17 -4.09 -3.43 2.86
CA THR A 17 -3.67 -3.27 1.47
C THR A 17 -2.22 -3.71 1.28
N TYR A 18 -1.32 -3.43 2.23
CA TYR A 18 0.04 -3.95 2.18
C TYR A 18 0.10 -5.48 2.24
N LEU A 19 -0.67 -6.12 3.12
CA LEU A 19 -0.70 -7.58 3.12
C LEU A 19 -1.29 -8.15 1.82
N ALA A 20 -2.34 -7.53 1.26
CA ALA A 20 -2.87 -7.91 -0.04
C ALA A 20 -1.82 -7.72 -1.16
N TYR A 21 -1.06 -6.62 -1.12
CA TYR A 21 0.02 -6.30 -2.05
C TYR A 21 1.06 -7.43 -2.13
N THR A 22 1.44 -8.00 -0.98
CA THR A 22 2.42 -9.11 -0.94
C THR A 22 1.93 -10.38 -1.65
N GLN A 23 0.62 -10.50 -1.89
CA GLN A 23 -0.03 -11.67 -2.47
C GLN A 23 -0.58 -11.43 -3.88
N VAL A 24 -0.78 -10.16 -4.28
CA VAL A 24 -1.63 -9.81 -5.41
C VAL A 24 -1.09 -10.35 -6.74
N ASP A 25 0.23 -10.36 -6.92
CA ASP A 25 0.88 -10.89 -8.13
C ASP A 25 0.68 -12.40 -8.25
N ARG A 26 0.81 -13.15 -7.14
CA ARG A 26 0.51 -14.59 -7.11
C ARG A 26 -0.95 -14.86 -7.48
N ILE A 27 -1.88 -14.07 -6.91
CA ILE A 27 -3.33 -14.22 -7.17
C ILE A 27 -3.65 -13.94 -8.64
N ALA A 28 -3.12 -12.87 -9.23
CA ALA A 28 -3.34 -12.56 -10.63
C ALA A 28 -2.80 -13.66 -11.56
N ASN A 29 -1.60 -14.19 -11.25
CA ASN A 29 -0.99 -15.28 -12.00
C ASN A 29 -1.82 -16.57 -11.93
N GLU A 30 -2.24 -16.99 -10.74
CA GLU A 30 -3.09 -18.18 -10.55
C GLU A 30 -4.44 -18.05 -11.25
N ALA A 31 -5.00 -16.83 -11.30
CA ALA A 31 -6.26 -16.55 -11.97
C ALA A 31 -6.14 -16.42 -13.49
N GLY A 32 -4.91 -16.34 -14.04
CA GLY A 32 -4.66 -15.98 -15.43
C GLY A 32 -5.26 -14.62 -15.77
N ALA A 33 -5.09 -13.64 -14.88
CA ALA A 33 -5.65 -12.30 -14.99
C ALA A 33 -4.57 -11.23 -15.19
N THR A 34 -4.89 -10.20 -15.94
CA THR A 34 -4.03 -9.03 -16.13
C THR A 34 -4.21 -8.06 -14.96
N MET A 35 -3.12 -7.63 -14.36
CA MET A 35 -3.13 -6.67 -13.26
C MET A 35 -3.47 -5.25 -13.76
N VAL A 36 -4.40 -4.57 -13.09
CA VAL A 36 -4.71 -3.16 -13.31
C VAL A 36 -4.58 -2.42 -11.99
N TRP A 37 -3.70 -1.44 -11.95
CA TRP A 37 -3.38 -0.68 -10.72
C TRP A 37 -4.24 0.56 -10.61
N HIS A 38 -4.86 0.76 -9.45
CA HIS A 38 -5.68 1.94 -9.14
C HIS A 38 -5.18 2.59 -7.85
N PRO A 39 -4.16 3.47 -7.92
CA PRO A 39 -3.81 4.31 -6.78
C PRO A 39 -5.02 5.18 -6.41
N MET A 40 -5.43 5.14 -5.15
CA MET A 40 -6.58 5.88 -4.64
C MET A 40 -6.31 6.42 -3.23
N LEU A 41 -7.09 7.42 -2.80
CA LEU A 41 -6.94 7.99 -1.46
C LEU A 41 -8.02 7.41 -0.53
N LEU A 42 -7.61 6.57 0.42
CA LEU A 42 -8.52 5.87 1.33
C LEU A 42 -9.29 6.85 2.24
N GLY A 43 -8.65 7.95 2.65
CA GLY A 43 -9.33 9.03 3.36
C GLY A 43 -10.47 9.66 2.56
N GLY A 44 -10.32 9.74 1.23
CA GLY A 44 -11.37 10.18 0.31
C GLY A 44 -12.54 9.19 0.25
N VAL A 45 -12.26 7.89 0.23
CA VAL A 45 -13.28 6.82 0.26
C VAL A 45 -14.08 6.86 1.56
N PHE A 46 -13.42 6.99 2.70
CA PHE A 46 -14.10 7.14 4.00
C PHE A 46 -15.06 8.35 4.00
N LYS A 47 -14.59 9.51 3.54
CA LYS A 47 -15.43 10.72 3.46
C LYS A 47 -16.63 10.52 2.53
N ALA A 48 -16.42 9.95 1.34
CA ALA A 48 -17.48 9.77 0.34
C ALA A 48 -18.57 8.78 0.80
N THR A 49 -18.22 7.81 1.64
CA THR A 49 -19.13 6.74 2.09
C THR A 49 -19.70 6.97 3.49
N GLY A 50 -19.29 8.03 4.19
CA GLY A 50 -19.63 8.22 5.60
C GLY A 50 -19.03 7.16 6.53
N ASN A 51 -18.00 6.45 6.07
CA ASN A 51 -17.34 5.39 6.82
C ASN A 51 -16.15 5.95 7.63
N ALA A 52 -15.69 5.18 8.61
CA ALA A 52 -14.54 5.54 9.44
C ALA A 52 -13.52 4.41 9.50
N SER A 53 -12.26 4.76 9.73
CA SER A 53 -11.19 3.77 9.88
C SER A 53 -11.48 2.83 11.05
N PRO A 54 -11.33 1.49 10.91
CA PRO A 54 -11.54 0.55 12.00
C PRO A 54 -10.67 0.83 13.24
N VAL A 55 -9.50 1.45 13.05
CA VAL A 55 -8.57 1.79 14.15
C VAL A 55 -9.12 2.86 15.10
N SER A 56 -10.08 3.68 14.64
CA SER A 56 -10.70 4.69 15.49
C SER A 56 -11.63 4.09 16.56
N VAL A 57 -12.02 2.82 16.40
CA VAL A 57 -12.80 2.08 17.38
C VAL A 57 -11.87 1.13 18.15
N PRO A 58 -11.57 1.38 19.44
CA PRO A 58 -10.52 0.66 20.17
C PRO A 58 -10.61 -0.87 20.13
N ALA A 59 -11.83 -1.42 20.20
CA ALA A 59 -12.05 -2.86 20.12
C ALA A 59 -11.71 -3.43 18.72
N LYS A 60 -12.12 -2.73 17.65
CA LYS A 60 -11.81 -3.11 16.27
C LYS A 60 -10.32 -2.94 15.98
N GLY A 61 -9.70 -1.86 16.47
CA GLY A 61 -8.27 -1.62 16.35
C GLY A 61 -7.41 -2.74 16.97
N ARG A 62 -7.71 -3.14 18.22
CA ARG A 62 -7.02 -4.26 18.87
C ARG A 62 -7.18 -5.57 18.11
N TRP A 63 -8.41 -5.86 17.65
CA TRP A 63 -8.67 -7.06 16.86
C TRP A 63 -7.89 -7.05 15.53
N MET A 64 -7.91 -5.92 14.82
CA MET A 64 -7.26 -5.75 13.53
C MET A 64 -5.74 -5.95 13.63
N GLN A 65 -5.10 -5.44 14.68
CA GLN A 65 -3.66 -5.66 14.90
C GLN A 65 -3.33 -7.15 15.04
N ALA A 66 -4.11 -7.88 15.83
CA ALA A 66 -3.92 -9.33 16.00
C ALA A 66 -4.20 -10.10 14.70
N ASP A 67 -5.19 -9.69 13.93
CA ASP A 67 -5.54 -10.32 12.65
C ASP A 67 -4.46 -10.10 11.58
N LEU A 68 -3.98 -8.85 11.43
CA LEU A 68 -2.88 -8.50 10.52
C LEU A 68 -1.62 -9.32 10.83
N ALA A 69 -1.25 -9.47 12.11
CA ALA A 69 -0.09 -10.26 12.50
C ALA A 69 -0.24 -11.75 12.13
N ARG A 70 -1.45 -12.31 12.25
CA ARG A 70 -1.72 -13.71 11.85
C ARG A 70 -1.60 -13.90 10.36
N TRP A 71 -2.15 -12.98 9.57
CA TRP A 71 -2.06 -13.04 8.10
C TRP A 71 -0.65 -12.82 7.59
N ALA A 72 0.09 -11.86 8.16
CA ALA A 72 1.50 -11.65 7.86
C ALA A 72 2.31 -12.94 8.09
N LYS A 73 2.12 -13.58 9.26
CA LYS A 73 2.75 -14.88 9.56
C LYS A 73 2.33 -15.97 8.58
N ARG A 74 1.04 -16.08 8.25
CA ARG A 74 0.51 -17.12 7.34
C ARG A 74 1.07 -16.98 5.93
N TRP A 75 1.26 -15.75 5.46
CA TRP A 75 1.73 -15.45 4.12
C TRP A 75 3.24 -15.27 4.00
N GLY A 76 3.97 -15.31 5.12
CA GLY A 76 5.40 -15.03 5.15
C GLY A 76 5.74 -13.58 4.78
N ALA A 77 4.79 -12.67 4.94
CA ALA A 77 4.99 -11.25 4.65
C ALA A 77 5.69 -10.55 5.82
N PRO A 78 6.84 -9.89 5.62
CA PRO A 78 7.43 -9.03 6.64
C PRO A 78 6.44 -7.93 7.00
N PHE A 79 6.12 -7.76 8.28
CA PHE A 79 5.16 -6.74 8.69
C PHE A 79 5.52 -6.23 10.08
N VAL A 80 5.79 -4.94 10.16
CA VAL A 80 6.05 -4.24 11.42
C VAL A 80 5.17 -3.00 11.45
N LEU A 81 4.39 -2.84 12.52
CA LEU A 81 3.55 -1.67 12.67
C LEU A 81 4.44 -0.41 12.76
N ASN A 82 4.24 0.53 11.85
CA ASN A 82 5.01 1.76 11.81
C ASN A 82 4.63 2.68 12.98
N PRO A 83 5.59 3.16 13.80
CA PRO A 83 5.30 4.06 14.93
C PRO A 83 4.82 5.46 14.47
N HIS A 84 5.05 5.83 13.21
CA HIS A 84 4.59 7.07 12.59
C HIS A 84 3.21 6.93 11.93
N PHE A 85 2.57 5.77 12.04
CA PHE A 85 1.23 5.55 11.50
C PHE A 85 0.18 6.43 12.22
N PRO A 86 -0.73 7.10 11.49
CA PRO A 86 -0.90 7.07 10.03
C PRO A 86 0.06 7.98 9.26
N ILE A 87 0.53 7.50 8.10
CA ILE A 87 1.31 8.27 7.14
C ILE A 87 0.36 9.15 6.28
N GLN A 88 0.74 10.41 6.03
CA GLN A 88 0.06 11.28 5.06
C GLN A 88 0.42 10.85 3.62
N THR A 89 -0.42 10.03 3.01
CA THR A 89 -0.10 9.42 1.72
C THR A 89 -0.44 10.25 0.50
N LEU A 90 -1.07 11.43 0.62
CA LEU A 90 -1.43 12.25 -0.54
C LEU A 90 -0.28 12.52 -1.54
N PRO A 91 0.93 12.96 -1.12
CA PRO A 91 2.06 13.10 -2.04
C PRO A 91 2.46 11.77 -2.68
N LEU A 92 2.46 10.68 -1.90
CA LEU A 92 2.83 9.35 -2.39
C LEU A 92 1.81 8.81 -3.42
N MET A 93 0.52 8.97 -3.16
CA MET A 93 -0.54 8.55 -4.07
C MET A 93 -0.53 9.37 -5.37
N ARG A 94 -0.22 10.67 -5.30
CA ARG A 94 -0.01 11.50 -6.50
C ARG A 94 1.20 11.06 -7.31
N GLY A 95 2.31 10.72 -6.65
CA GLY A 95 3.50 10.15 -7.28
C GLY A 95 3.18 8.85 -8.02
N ALA A 96 2.45 7.93 -7.37
CA ALA A 96 1.99 6.68 -7.98
C ALA A 96 1.15 6.92 -9.24
N CYS A 97 0.19 7.86 -9.20
CA CYS A 97 -0.59 8.25 -10.39
C CYS A 97 0.29 8.82 -11.51
N GLY A 98 1.21 9.74 -11.18
CA GLY A 98 2.10 10.36 -12.16
C GLY A 98 3.00 9.35 -12.87
N LEU A 99 3.59 8.43 -12.12
CA LEU A 99 4.40 7.34 -12.67
C LEU A 99 3.57 6.39 -13.53
N LEU A 100 2.36 6.02 -13.10
CA LEU A 100 1.49 5.16 -13.89
C LEU A 100 1.14 5.79 -15.26
N MET A 101 0.99 7.12 -15.31
CA MET A 101 0.65 7.87 -16.52
C MET A 101 1.84 8.14 -17.44
N HIS A 102 3.03 8.38 -16.88
CA HIS A 102 4.16 8.94 -17.65
C HIS A 102 5.41 8.05 -17.65
N GLN A 103 5.58 7.18 -16.66
CA GLN A 103 6.76 6.33 -16.46
C GLN A 103 6.36 4.95 -15.90
N PRO A 104 5.51 4.18 -16.61
CA PRO A 104 4.94 2.93 -16.07
C PRO A 104 5.99 1.86 -15.74
N ASN A 105 7.19 1.96 -16.33
CA ASN A 105 8.32 1.07 -16.03
C ASN A 105 8.87 1.28 -14.60
N ASP A 106 8.74 2.48 -14.05
CA ASP A 106 9.24 2.83 -12.71
C ASP A 106 8.16 2.69 -11.63
N PHE A 107 6.89 2.57 -12.04
CA PHE A 107 5.74 2.49 -11.14
C PHE A 107 5.86 1.33 -10.13
N ARG A 108 6.22 0.12 -10.56
CA ARG A 108 6.34 -1.02 -9.63
C ARG A 108 7.43 -0.79 -8.60
N ARG A 109 8.61 -0.31 -9.04
CA ARG A 109 9.75 0.00 -8.16
C ARG A 109 9.39 1.05 -7.11
N TYR A 110 8.60 2.05 -7.51
CA TYR A 110 8.06 3.07 -6.60
C TYR A 110 7.10 2.48 -5.55
N VAL A 111 6.16 1.65 -5.99
CA VAL A 111 5.19 0.99 -5.10
C VAL A 111 5.88 0.05 -4.11
N ASP A 112 6.87 -0.72 -4.56
CA ASP A 112 7.71 -1.57 -3.72
C ASP A 112 8.44 -0.76 -2.64
N ALA A 113 9.10 0.33 -3.04
CA ALA A 113 9.85 1.20 -2.14
C ALA A 113 8.95 1.82 -1.06
N ALA A 114 7.81 2.40 -1.46
CA ALA A 114 6.88 3.02 -0.52
C ALA A 114 6.27 2.01 0.46
N PHE A 115 5.81 0.84 -0.01
CA PHE A 115 5.26 -0.18 0.88
C PHE A 115 6.32 -0.75 1.84
N LYS A 116 7.53 -1.03 1.35
CA LYS A 116 8.64 -1.51 2.19
C LYS A 116 9.02 -0.48 3.25
N ALA A 117 9.22 0.77 2.84
CA ALA A 117 9.57 1.86 3.75
C ALA A 117 8.55 2.02 4.88
N ILE A 118 7.25 1.95 4.56
CA ILE A 118 6.19 2.13 5.56
C ILE A 118 6.04 0.89 6.45
N TRP A 119 5.90 -0.31 5.88
CA TRP A 119 5.41 -1.49 6.62
C TRP A 119 6.49 -2.50 7.01
N VAL A 120 7.73 -2.29 6.57
CA VAL A 120 8.88 -3.14 6.91
C VAL A 120 9.94 -2.33 7.64
N ASP A 121 10.38 -1.22 7.05
CA ASP A 121 11.50 -0.44 7.57
C ASP A 121 11.09 0.63 8.60
N GLN A 122 9.77 0.81 8.81
CA GLN A 122 9.22 1.78 9.76
C GLN A 122 9.69 3.24 9.52
N ARG A 123 10.00 3.61 8.27
CA ARG A 123 10.45 4.96 7.88
C ARG A 123 9.32 6.00 8.08
N ASN A 124 9.69 7.25 8.35
CA ASN A 124 8.73 8.34 8.57
C ASN A 124 8.39 9.08 7.26
N LEU A 125 7.56 8.49 6.40
CA LEU A 125 7.17 9.14 5.14
C LEU A 125 6.14 10.29 5.32
N ASN A 126 6.01 10.84 6.52
CA ASN A 126 5.41 12.17 6.71
C ASN A 126 6.42 13.30 6.44
N ASP A 127 7.71 12.99 6.41
CA ASP A 127 8.79 13.92 6.10
C ASP A 127 9.13 13.86 4.61
N ALA A 128 9.15 15.03 3.94
CA ALA A 128 9.47 15.12 2.52
C ALA A 128 10.90 14.68 2.20
N ALA A 129 11.87 14.97 3.08
CA ALA A 129 13.26 14.55 2.89
C ALA A 129 13.40 13.02 3.00
N GLU A 130 12.60 12.41 3.87
CA GLU A 130 12.54 10.95 4.01
C GLU A 130 11.94 10.30 2.76
N ILE A 131 10.88 10.89 2.20
CA ILE A 131 10.31 10.45 0.92
C ILE A 131 11.38 10.52 -0.16
N GLU A 132 12.07 11.65 -0.31
CA GLU A 132 13.14 11.81 -1.31
C GLU A 132 14.24 10.74 -1.13
N SER A 133 14.75 10.56 0.09
CA SER A 133 15.75 9.52 0.40
C SER A 133 15.29 8.13 -0.02
N VAL A 134 14.07 7.73 0.32
CA VAL A 134 13.52 6.40 -0.05
C VAL A 134 13.39 6.25 -1.56
N LEU A 135 12.95 7.29 -2.27
CA LEU A 135 12.79 7.24 -3.72
C LEU A 135 14.14 7.24 -4.45
N THR A 136 15.12 8.03 -4.00
CA THR A 136 16.48 8.02 -4.55
C THR A 136 17.16 6.66 -4.33
N GLU A 137 17.06 6.07 -3.13
CA GLU A 137 17.57 4.72 -2.84
C GLU A 137 16.94 3.66 -3.76
N ALA A 138 15.66 3.83 -4.12
CA ALA A 138 14.95 2.98 -5.05
C ALA A 138 15.20 3.33 -6.53
N GLY A 139 15.95 4.39 -6.84
CA GLY A 139 16.18 4.87 -8.21
C GLY A 139 14.92 5.41 -8.88
N THR A 140 13.97 5.96 -8.12
CA THR A 140 12.69 6.55 -8.60
C THR A 140 12.53 8.02 -8.23
N GLY A 141 13.58 8.64 -7.68
CA GLY A 141 13.67 10.08 -7.36
C GLY A 141 14.32 10.91 -8.45
#